data_AF-A0A2V8UQC0-F1
#
_entry.id   AF-A0A2V8UQC0-F1
#
_cell.length_a   1.000
_cell.length_b   1.000
_cell.length_c   1.000
_cell.angle_alpha   90.00
_cell.angle_beta   90.00
_cell.angle_gamma   90.00
#
_symmetry.space_group_name_H-M   'P 1'
#
loop_
_entity.id
_entity.type
_entity.pdbx_description
1 polymer ?
#
loop_
_entity_poly.entity_id
_entity_poly.type
_entity_poly.pdbx_seq_one_letter_code
_entity_poly.pdbx_strand_id
1 'polypeptide(L)'
;INDIAVGIRKLQRECKITRAMVVDCDNHHGNGTAAIFAGDPTVFTLSIHQYNNYPARKPSSTVDVHLSDGVNDEEYLERLSAAYRFPLHGFHPELLVYVAGADPYREDQLGGLALTLEGLKRR
;
A
#
# COMPACT_ATOMS: atom_id res chain seq x y z
N ILE A 1 -14.58 3.47 -9.04
CA ILE A 1 -13.45 3.48 -10.01
C ILE A 1 -12.18 3.43 -9.17
N ASN A 2 -11.11 2.75 -9.63
CA ASN A 2 -9.82 2.79 -8.96
C ASN A 2 -8.87 3.68 -9.77
N ASP A 3 -8.60 4.88 -9.28
CA ASP A 3 -7.86 5.92 -10.02
C ASP A 3 -6.40 5.53 -10.26
N ILE A 4 -5.78 4.87 -9.27
CA ILE A 4 -4.42 4.34 -9.37
C ILE A 4 -4.33 3.33 -10.49
N ALA A 5 -5.26 2.37 -10.51
CA ALA A 5 -5.28 1.33 -11.52
C ALA A 5 -5.51 1.91 -12.92
N VAL A 6 -6.43 2.87 -13.05
CA VAL A 6 -6.67 3.58 -14.31
C VAL A 6 -5.43 4.34 -14.78
N GLY A 7 -4.76 5.04 -13.86
CA GLY A 7 -3.53 5.79 -14.15
C GLY A 7 -2.39 4.89 -14.65
N ILE A 8 -2.14 3.78 -13.95
CA ILE A 8 -1.11 2.79 -14.35
C ILE A 8 -1.44 2.22 -15.73
N ARG A 9 -2.68 1.77 -15.94
CA ARG A 9 -3.09 1.19 -17.24
C ARG A 9 -3.03 2.19 -18.38
N LYS A 10 -3.33 3.46 -18.12
CA LYS A 10 -3.16 4.53 -19.11
C LYS A 10 -1.70 4.69 -19.52
N LEU A 11 -0.78 4.75 -18.55
CA LEU A 11 0.66 4.91 -18.83
C LEU A 11 1.27 3.68 -19.53
N GLN A 12 0.85 2.48 -19.15
CA GLN A 12 1.23 1.25 -19.85
C GLN A 12 0.71 1.23 -21.29
N ARG A 13 -0.55 1.61 -21.51
CA ARG A 13 -1.15 1.69 -22.85
C ARG A 13 -0.45 2.73 -23.74
N GLU A 14 0.04 3.81 -23.16
CA GLU A 14 0.84 4.84 -23.84
C GLU A 14 2.31 4.44 -24.00
N CYS A 15 2.70 3.21 -23.62
CA CYS A 15 4.07 2.69 -23.67
C CYS A 15 5.08 3.54 -22.89
N LYS A 16 4.64 4.28 -21.86
CA LYS A 16 5.53 5.14 -21.04
C LYS A 16 6.20 4.38 -19.90
N ILE A 17 5.58 3.29 -19.46
CA ILE A 17 6.10 2.38 -18.45
C ILE A 17 5.68 0.95 -18.81
N THR A 18 6.46 -0.03 -18.39
CA THR A 18 6.08 -1.44 -18.38
C THR A 18 5.70 -1.89 -16.97
N ARG A 19 6.52 -1.53 -15.96
CA ARG A 19 6.35 -1.97 -14.57
C ARG A 19 5.99 -0.82 -13.62
N ALA A 20 4.94 -1.03 -12.83
CA ALA A 20 4.53 -0.09 -11.77
C ALA A 20 4.51 -0.77 -10.40
N MET A 21 4.90 -0.05 -9.35
CA MET A 21 4.75 -0.50 -7.96
C MET A 21 3.79 0.44 -7.23
N VAL A 22 2.77 -0.12 -6.59
CA VAL A 22 1.87 0.60 -5.68
C VAL A 22 2.29 0.28 -4.26
N VAL A 23 2.60 1.32 -3.48
CA VAL A 23 2.83 1.26 -2.05
C VAL A 23 1.64 1.92 -1.37
N ASP A 24 0.70 1.10 -0.94
CA ASP A 24 -0.54 1.53 -0.30
C ASP A 24 -0.38 1.60 1.21
N CYS A 25 -0.46 2.81 1.75
CA CYS A 25 -0.33 3.12 3.18
C CYS A 25 -1.62 3.71 3.76
N ASP A 26 -2.76 3.53 3.09
CA ASP A 26 -4.08 3.68 3.72
C ASP A 26 -4.25 2.68 4.85
N ASN A 27 -4.99 3.06 5.90
CA ASN A 27 -5.22 2.17 7.04
C ASN A 27 -5.99 0.91 6.63
N HIS A 28 -6.87 1.03 5.64
CA HIS A 28 -7.64 -0.06 5.09
C HIS A 28 -6.84 -0.81 4.02
N HIS A 29 -7.13 -2.10 3.85
CA HIS A 29 -6.44 -2.86 2.82
C HIS A 29 -6.83 -2.38 1.42
N GLY A 30 -5.84 -2.21 0.55
CA GLY A 30 -5.95 -1.76 -0.85
C GLY A 30 -6.60 -2.79 -1.79
N ASN A 31 -7.72 -3.38 -1.35
CA ASN A 31 -8.39 -4.54 -1.94
C ASN A 31 -8.76 -4.35 -3.41
N GLY A 32 -9.17 -3.13 -3.79
CA GLY A 32 -9.47 -2.81 -5.18
C GLY A 32 -8.23 -2.91 -6.06
N THR A 33 -7.10 -2.37 -5.63
CA THR A 33 -5.84 -2.41 -6.36
C THR A 33 -5.31 -3.85 -6.44
N ALA A 34 -5.33 -4.57 -5.32
CA ALA A 34 -4.95 -5.98 -5.26
C ALA A 34 -5.79 -6.85 -6.22
N ALA A 35 -7.11 -6.70 -6.22
CA ALA A 35 -8.00 -7.47 -7.08
C ALA A 35 -7.81 -7.17 -8.58
N ILE A 36 -7.61 -5.90 -8.96
CA ILE A 36 -7.45 -5.50 -10.36
C ILE A 36 -6.15 -6.03 -10.97
N PHE A 37 -5.08 -6.06 -10.18
CA PHE A 37 -3.74 -6.49 -10.62
C PHE A 37 -3.41 -7.94 -10.21
N ALA A 38 -4.39 -8.69 -9.74
CA ALA A 38 -4.20 -10.08 -9.35
C ALA A 38 -3.62 -10.91 -10.51
N GLY A 39 -2.46 -11.53 -10.29
CA GLY A 39 -1.77 -12.34 -11.29
C GLY A 39 -1.08 -11.57 -12.41
N ASP A 40 -1.05 -10.23 -12.35
CA ASP A 40 -0.34 -9.41 -13.34
C ASP A 40 1.12 -9.17 -12.91
N PRO A 41 2.12 -9.75 -13.60
CA PRO A 41 3.52 -9.57 -13.23
C PRO A 41 4.07 -8.17 -13.56
N THR A 42 3.30 -7.32 -14.24
CA THR A 42 3.70 -5.95 -14.59
C THR A 42 3.35 -4.93 -13.50
N VAL A 43 2.58 -5.30 -12.48
CA VAL A 43 2.21 -4.39 -11.39
C VAL A 43 2.42 -5.05 -10.04
N PHE A 44 3.34 -4.50 -9.26
CA PHE A 44 3.60 -4.92 -7.88
C PHE A 44 2.66 -4.17 -6.94
N THR A 45 1.91 -4.88 -6.11
CA THR A 45 1.00 -4.28 -5.13
C THR A 45 1.48 -4.59 -3.71
N LEU A 46 1.75 -3.53 -2.95
CA LEU A 46 2.06 -3.59 -1.53
C LEU A 46 0.94 -2.88 -0.78
N SER A 47 0.36 -3.53 0.23
CA SER A 47 -0.56 -2.88 1.15
C SER A 47 -0.11 -3.13 2.59
N ILE A 48 0.13 -2.05 3.34
CA ILE A 48 0.31 -2.09 4.80
C ILE A 48 -0.93 -1.52 5.45
N HIS A 49 -1.58 -2.30 6.32
CA HIS A 49 -2.91 -1.96 6.81
C HIS A 49 -3.20 -2.62 8.15
N GLN A 50 -4.20 -2.11 8.85
CA GLN A 50 -4.72 -2.73 10.06
C GLN A 50 -5.44 -4.04 9.71
N TYR A 51 -5.00 -5.16 10.30
CA TYR A 51 -5.50 -6.49 9.95
C TYR A 51 -6.98 -6.67 10.29
N ASN A 52 -7.37 -6.21 11.49
CA ASN A 52 -8.74 -6.31 12.00
C ASN A 52 -9.64 -5.17 11.50
N ASN A 53 -9.38 -4.66 10.30
CA ASN A 53 -10.18 -3.60 9.67
C ASN A 53 -10.62 -4.00 8.25
N TYR A 54 -11.27 -3.09 7.54
CA TYR A 54 -11.89 -3.29 6.25
C TYR A 54 -10.87 -3.63 5.13
N PRO A 55 -11.29 -4.46 4.15
CA PRO A 55 -12.45 -5.35 4.20
C PRO A 55 -12.19 -6.58 5.08
N ALA A 56 -13.28 -7.23 5.49
CA ALA A 56 -13.22 -8.48 6.26
C ALA A 56 -12.50 -9.60 5.49
N ARG A 57 -12.65 -9.65 4.16
CA ARG A 57 -11.91 -10.55 3.28
C ARG A 57 -10.96 -9.73 2.42
N LYS A 58 -9.67 -9.97 2.59
CA LYS A 58 -8.59 -9.27 1.89
C LYS A 58 -8.13 -10.11 0.70
N PRO A 59 -8.38 -9.69 -0.56
CA PRO A 59 -7.75 -10.34 -1.70
C PRO A 59 -6.23 -10.14 -1.62
N SER A 60 -5.45 -11.13 -2.04
CA SER A 60 -3.99 -11.05 -1.91
C SER A 60 -3.42 -9.93 -2.78
N SER A 61 -2.62 -9.06 -2.16
CA SER A 61 -1.66 -8.21 -2.86
C SER A 61 -0.42 -9.04 -3.22
N THR A 62 0.56 -8.44 -3.90
CA THR A 62 1.89 -9.06 -4.03
C THR A 62 2.57 -9.18 -2.66
N VAL A 63 2.43 -8.15 -1.82
CA VAL A 63 2.83 -8.14 -0.41
C VAL A 63 1.74 -7.51 0.43
N ASP A 64 1.28 -8.23 1.44
CA ASP A 64 0.38 -7.71 2.47
C ASP A 64 1.12 -7.65 3.81
N VAL A 65 1.13 -6.47 4.43
CA VAL A 65 1.67 -6.26 5.77
C VAL A 65 0.50 -6.08 6.73
N HIS A 66 0.16 -7.14 7.43
CA HIS A 66 -0.87 -7.15 8.46
C HIS A 66 -0.33 -6.56 9.76
N LEU A 67 -0.89 -5.42 10.16
CA LEU A 67 -0.59 -4.74 11.42
C LEU A 67 -1.67 -5.05 12.47
N SER A 68 -1.24 -5.24 13.71
CA SER A 68 -2.13 -5.34 14.86
C SER A 68 -2.73 -3.97 15.21
N ASP A 69 -3.82 -3.99 15.98
CA ASP A 69 -4.41 -2.76 16.51
C ASP A 69 -3.42 -2.04 17.43
N GLY A 70 -3.38 -0.70 17.35
CA GLY A 70 -2.53 0.15 18.18
C GLY A 70 -1.04 0.19 17.79
N VAL A 71 -0.64 -0.39 16.66
CA VAL A 71 0.74 -0.28 16.17
C VAL A 71 1.15 1.19 16.05
N ASN A 72 2.32 1.51 16.60
CA ASN A 72 2.87 2.86 16.71
C ASN A 72 3.81 3.20 15.55
N ASP A 73 4.41 4.40 15.61
CA ASP A 73 5.31 4.93 14.58
C ASP A 73 6.48 4.00 14.28
N GLU A 74 7.21 3.54 15.30
CA GLU A 74 8.43 2.75 15.13
C GLU A 74 8.16 1.42 14.44
N GLU A 75 7.18 0.66 14.94
CA GLU A 75 6.83 -0.63 14.35
C GLU A 75 6.26 -0.45 12.94
N TYR A 76 5.39 0.55 12.72
CA TYR A 76 4.85 0.81 11.38
C TYR A 76 5.97 1.09 10.37
N LEU A 77 6.91 1.98 10.71
CA LEU A 77 7.99 2.38 9.81
C LEU A 77 8.97 1.23 9.55
N GLU A 78 9.28 0.41 10.56
CA GLU A 78 10.10 -0.78 10.38
C GLU A 78 9.44 -1.78 9.42
N ARG A 79 8.15 -2.08 9.64
CA ARG A 79 7.39 -3.03 8.83
C ARG A 79 7.19 -2.55 7.40
N LEU A 80 6.87 -1.27 7.20
CA LEU A 80 6.79 -0.66 5.87
C LEU A 80 8.14 -0.76 5.16
N SER A 81 9.23 -0.38 5.84
CA SER A 81 10.55 -0.36 5.23
C SER A 81 11.06 -1.73 4.82
N ALA A 82 10.85 -2.74 5.66
CA ALA A 82 11.15 -4.12 5.32
C ALA A 82 10.34 -4.60 4.09
N ALA A 83 9.07 -4.18 3.99
CA ALA A 83 8.17 -4.64 2.94
C ALA A 83 8.47 -4.04 1.57
N TYR A 84 8.88 -2.77 1.46
CA TYR A 84 9.17 -2.18 0.15
C TYR A 84 10.63 -2.31 -0.29
N ARG A 85 11.61 -2.34 0.63
CA ARG A 85 13.04 -2.27 0.27
C ARG A 85 13.47 -3.40 -0.65
N PHE A 86 13.21 -4.65 -0.25
CA PHE A 86 13.64 -5.81 -1.06
C PHE A 86 12.92 -5.88 -2.40
N PRO A 87 11.57 -5.75 -2.47
CA PRO A 87 10.87 -5.75 -3.75
C PRO A 87 11.24 -4.59 -4.67
N LEU A 88 11.52 -3.40 -4.13
CA LEU A 88 11.92 -2.26 -4.95
C LEU A 88 13.19 -2.55 -5.76
N HIS A 89 14.15 -3.24 -5.15
CA HIS A 89 15.38 -3.67 -5.83
C HIS A 89 15.17 -4.85 -6.78
N GLY A 90 14.28 -5.80 -6.48
CA GLY A 90 14.05 -6.96 -7.35
C GLY A 90 13.11 -6.69 -8.53
N PHE A 91 12.08 -5.88 -8.31
CA PHE A 91 11.02 -5.59 -9.28
C PHE A 91 11.39 -4.48 -10.25
N HIS A 92 12.27 -3.55 -9.85
CA HIS A 92 12.70 -2.39 -10.65
C HIS A 92 11.52 -1.65 -11.31
N PRO A 93 10.59 -1.05 -10.53
CA PRO A 93 9.48 -0.31 -11.11
C PRO A 93 9.96 0.94 -11.85
N GLU A 94 9.29 1.25 -12.96
CA GLU A 94 9.49 2.52 -13.70
C GLU A 94 8.60 3.64 -13.15
N LEU A 95 7.52 3.26 -12.45
CA LEU A 95 6.64 4.15 -11.71
C LEU A 95 6.41 3.59 -10.30
N LEU A 96 6.61 4.44 -9.28
CA LEU A 96 6.17 4.17 -7.92
C LEU A 96 4.98 5.07 -7.59
N VAL A 97 3.85 4.46 -7.22
CA VAL A 97 2.65 5.16 -6.74
C VAL A 97 2.55 4.98 -5.24
N TYR A 98 2.60 6.08 -4.50
CA TYR A 98 2.46 6.09 -3.05
C TYR A 98 1.05 6.55 -2.67
N VAL A 99 0.28 5.68 -2.02
CA VAL A 99 -1.06 6.02 -1.51
C VAL A 99 -0.90 6.49 -0.07
N ALA A 100 -0.86 7.80 0.09
CA ALA A 100 -0.57 8.44 1.37
C ALA A 100 -1.85 8.64 2.21
N GLY A 101 -2.54 7.55 2.56
CA GLY A 101 -3.69 7.61 3.48
C GLY A 101 -3.27 8.19 4.83
N ALA A 102 -4.09 9.09 5.38
CA ALA A 102 -3.85 9.74 6.67
C ALA A 102 -4.53 9.03 7.83
N ASP A 103 -5.40 8.07 7.53
CA ASP A 103 -6.20 7.29 8.47
C ASP A 103 -5.44 6.29 9.36
N PRO A 104 -4.12 6.02 9.19
CA PRO A 104 -3.36 5.37 10.27
C PRO A 104 -3.15 6.28 11.49
N TYR A 105 -3.52 7.57 11.40
CA TYR A 105 -3.41 8.52 12.49
C TYR A 105 -4.17 8.04 13.72
N ARG A 106 -3.56 8.16 14.89
CA ARG A 106 -4.11 7.70 16.17
C ARG A 106 -5.47 8.29 16.57
N GLU A 107 -5.88 9.40 15.95
CA GLU A 107 -7.17 10.07 16.23
C GLU A 107 -8.17 9.92 15.06
N ASP A 108 -7.83 9.10 14.06
CA ASP A 108 -8.78 8.71 13.02
C ASP A 108 -9.91 7.85 13.61
N GLN A 109 -11.15 8.12 13.16
CA GLN A 109 -12.34 7.45 13.71
C GLN A 109 -12.65 6.11 13.05
N LEU A 110 -12.05 5.84 11.89
CA LEU A 110 -12.23 4.63 11.09
C LEU A 110 -10.99 3.72 11.16
N GLY A 111 -9.85 4.28 11.59
CA GLY A 111 -8.62 3.58 11.90
C GLY A 111 -8.55 3.03 13.32
N GLY A 112 -7.52 2.22 13.56
CA GLY A 112 -7.18 1.67 14.88
C GLY A 112 -5.68 1.55 15.10
N LEU A 113 -4.88 2.17 14.24
CA LEU A 113 -3.43 2.32 14.41
C LEU A 113 -3.13 3.56 15.26
N ALA A 114 -1.90 3.70 15.73
CA ALA A 114 -1.51 4.73 16.68
C ALA A 114 -0.45 5.70 16.12
N LEU A 115 -0.45 5.95 14.81
CA LEU A 115 0.57 6.83 14.23
C LEU A 115 0.39 8.27 14.70
N THR A 116 1.49 8.94 14.97
CA THR A 116 1.52 10.38 15.23
C THR A 116 1.63 11.16 13.93
N LEU A 117 1.42 12.48 14.00
CA LEU A 117 1.68 13.35 12.84
C LEU A 117 3.14 13.30 12.39
N GLU A 118 4.08 13.11 13.32
CA GLU A 118 5.50 12.95 12.98
C GLU A 118 5.79 11.58 12.36
N GLY A 119 5.13 10.52 12.83
CA GLY A 119 5.17 9.20 12.20
C GLY A 119 4.69 9.22 10.76
N LEU A 120 3.54 9.87 10.51
CA LEU A 120 3.00 10.04 9.16
C LEU A 120 3.92 10.86 8.24
N LYS A 121 4.64 11.86 8.77
CA LYS A 121 5.62 12.64 8.00
C LYS A 121 6.90 11.86 7.70
N ARG A 122 7.33 10.98 8.60
CA ARG A 122 8.53 10.13 8.43
C ARG A 122 8.31 9.00 7.43
N ARG A 123 7.06 8.60 7.21
CA ARG A 123 6.62 7.52 6.32
C ARG A 123 6.80 7.89 4.84
#